data_AF-A0A3D4QIP4-F1
#
_entry.id   AF-A0A3D4QIP4-F1
#
_cell.length_a   1.000
_cell.length_b   1.000
_cell.length_c   1.000
_cell.angle_alpha   90.00
_cell.angle_beta   90.00
_cell.angle_gamma   90.00
#
_symmetry.space_group_name_H-M   'P 1'
#
loop_
_entity.id
_entity.type
_entity.pdbx_description
1 polymer ?
#
loop_
_entity_poly.entity_id
_entity_poly.type
_entity_poly.pdbx_seq_one_letter_code
_entity_poly.pdbx_strand_id
1 'polypeptide(L)'
;MARIESEQKLREIYAEPKGRAVTKVFHRLEENSRRFISLCPFVVIATQGPGGADVSPKGDLPGFIQVLDDVTVAIPDRPGN
;
A
#
# COMPACT_ATOMS: atom_id res chain seq x y z
N MET A 1 -28.10 7.51 4.78
CA MET A 1 -27.21 6.70 3.91
C MET A 1 -27.38 5.24 4.29
N ALA A 2 -27.59 4.33 3.33
CA ALA A 2 -27.75 2.91 3.62
C ALA A 2 -26.42 2.30 4.09
N ARG A 3 -26.46 1.43 5.11
CA ARG A 3 -25.30 0.68 5.61
C ARG A 3 -25.04 -0.51 4.69
N ILE A 4 -23.79 -0.65 4.22
CA ILE A 4 -23.34 -1.79 3.41
C ILE A 4 -22.76 -2.84 4.36
N GLU A 5 -23.29 -4.06 4.32
CA GLU A 5 -22.97 -5.14 5.27
C GLU A 5 -22.36 -6.37 4.59
N SER A 6 -22.23 -6.35 3.27
CA SER A 6 -21.62 -7.42 2.51
C SER A 6 -21.01 -6.88 1.22
N GLU A 7 -20.04 -7.61 0.68
CA GLU A 7 -19.48 -7.32 -0.64
C GLU A 7 -20.58 -7.35 -1.72
N GLN A 8 -21.52 -8.31 -1.64
CA GLN A 8 -22.63 -8.39 -2.59
C GLN A 8 -23.49 -7.12 -2.61
N LYS A 9 -23.86 -6.58 -1.44
CA LYS A 9 -24.61 -5.30 -1.36
C LYS A 9 -23.80 -4.14 -1.94
N LEU A 10 -22.47 -4.16 -1.80
CA LEU A 10 -21.61 -3.17 -2.44
C LEU A 10 -21.67 -3.28 -3.96
N ARG A 11 -21.68 -4.51 -4.51
CA ARG A 11 -21.72 -4.76 -5.96
C ARG A 11 -23.04 -4.38 -6.62
N GLU A 12 -24.14 -4.36 -5.88
CA GLU A 12 -25.42 -3.81 -6.34
C GLU A 12 -25.36 -2.29 -6.57
N ILE A 13 -24.50 -1.58 -5.84
CA ILE A 13 -24.30 -0.13 -5.95
C ILE A 13 -23.19 0.20 -6.95
N TYR A 14 -22.10 -0.57 -6.91
CA TYR A 14 -20.91 -0.39 -7.75
C TYR A 14 -20.63 -1.64 -8.57
N ALA A 15 -20.74 -1.52 -9.90
CA ALA A 15 -20.34 -2.58 -10.81
C ALA A 15 -18.84 -2.93 -10.68
N GLU A 16 -18.46 -4.12 -11.15
CA GLU A 16 -17.05 -4.51 -11.25
C GLU A 16 -16.23 -3.47 -12.04
N PRO A 17 -14.99 -3.17 -11.61
CA PRO A 17 -14.12 -2.27 -12.34
C PRO A 17 -13.80 -2.87 -13.72
N LYS A 18 -13.70 -2.01 -14.73
CA LYS A 18 -13.44 -2.42 -16.12
C LYS A 18 -12.37 -1.54 -16.76
N GLY A 19 -11.77 -2.06 -17.83
CA GLY A 19 -10.81 -1.35 -18.67
C GLY A 19 -9.60 -0.86 -17.87
N ARG A 20 -9.24 0.41 -18.06
CA ARG A 20 -8.02 1.01 -17.49
C ARG A 20 -7.91 0.90 -15.97
N ALA A 21 -9.02 0.87 -15.25
CA ALA A 21 -9.01 0.77 -13.79
C ALA A 21 -8.38 -0.56 -13.32
N VAL A 22 -8.62 -1.63 -14.07
CA VAL A 22 -8.07 -2.97 -13.79
C VAL A 22 -6.65 -3.07 -14.36
N THR A 23 -6.44 -2.64 -15.60
CA THR A 23 -5.15 -2.85 -16.29
C THR A 23 -4.01 -2.00 -15.77
N LYS A 24 -4.28 -0.93 -15.02
CA LYS A 24 -3.25 -0.07 -14.42
C LYS A 24 -2.63 -0.64 -13.13
N VAL A 25 -3.15 -1.76 -12.63
CA VAL A 25 -2.66 -2.38 -11.40
C VAL A 25 -1.44 -3.22 -11.73
N PHE A 26 -0.30 -2.88 -11.14
CA PHE A 26 0.92 -3.67 -11.25
C PHE A 26 1.10 -4.53 -10.00
N HIS A 27 1.48 -5.79 -10.20
CA HIS A 27 1.79 -6.73 -9.12
C HIS A 27 3.29 -6.79 -8.79
N ARG A 28 4.08 -5.90 -9.40
CA ARG A 28 5.53 -5.82 -9.28
C ARG A 28 5.95 -4.37 -9.27
N LEU A 29 7.06 -4.08 -8.60
CA LEU A 29 7.70 -2.78 -8.56
C LEU A 29 8.47 -2.55 -9.85
N GLU A 30 7.80 -1.92 -10.82
CA GLU A 30 8.43 -1.46 -12.06
C GLU A 30 9.33 -0.24 -11.82
N GLU A 31 10.08 0.16 -12.86
CA GLU A 31 11.08 1.23 -12.78
C GLU A 31 10.55 2.52 -12.12
N ASN A 32 9.33 2.94 -12.45
CA ASN A 32 8.72 4.15 -11.90
C ASN A 32 8.40 4.00 -10.40
N SER A 33 7.79 2.88 -10.00
CA SER A 33 7.55 2.58 -8.58
C SER A 33 8.85 2.52 -7.78
N ARG A 34 9.90 1.88 -8.31
CA ARG A 34 11.22 1.82 -7.67
C ARG A 34 11.83 3.21 -7.50
N ARG A 35 11.78 4.02 -8.56
CA ARG A 35 12.26 5.40 -8.52
C ARG A 35 11.48 6.24 -7.52
N PHE A 36 10.16 6.10 -7.49
CA PHE A 36 9.32 6.81 -6.52
C PHE A 36 9.71 6.45 -5.08
N ILE A 37 9.79 5.14 -4.76
CA ILE A 37 10.21 4.66 -3.43
C ILE A 37 11.59 5.20 -3.03
N SER A 38 12.56 5.21 -3.96
CA SER A 38 13.91 5.71 -3.69
C SER A 38 13.97 7.19 -3.29
N LEU A 39 12.93 7.96 -3.63
CA LEU A 39 12.83 9.39 -3.32
C LEU A 39 12.00 9.66 -2.07
N CYS A 40 11.30 8.66 -1.52
CA CYS A 40 10.43 8.83 -0.36
C CYS A 40 11.26 8.99 0.94
N PRO A 41 11.09 10.09 1.70
CA PRO A 41 11.64 10.25 3.04
C PRO A 41 10.69 9.75 4.15
N PHE A 42 9.54 9.19 3.77
CA PHE A 42 8.46 8.85 4.69
C PHE A 42 7.58 7.74 4.12
N VAL A 43 7.14 6.83 4.98
CA VAL A 43 6.16 5.79 4.67
C VAL A 43 5.22 5.58 5.86
N VAL A 44 4.02 5.14 5.57
CA VAL A 44 3.03 4.73 6.57
C VAL A 44 2.73 3.25 6.36
N ILE A 45 2.92 2.44 7.39
CA ILE A 45 2.71 0.98 7.33
C ILE A 45 1.49 0.67 8.18
N ALA A 46 0.48 0.04 7.58
CA ALA A 46 -0.71 -0.41 8.27
C ALA A 46 -0.75 -1.93 8.34
N THR A 47 -1.13 -2.47 9.50
CA THR A 47 -1.39 -3.90 9.69
C THR A 47 -2.75 -4.10 10.35
N GLN A 48 -3.39 -5.25 10.09
CA GLN A 48 -4.70 -5.60 10.65
C GLN A 48 -4.59 -6.96 11.34
N GLY A 49 -4.99 -7.00 12.61
CA GLY A 49 -5.07 -8.23 13.39
C GLY A 49 -6.42 -8.38 14.11
N PRO A 50 -6.57 -9.38 15.00
CA PRO A 50 -7.80 -9.59 15.76
C PRO A 50 -8.23 -8.40 16.63
N GLY A 51 -7.28 -7.57 17.06
CA GLY A 51 -7.54 -6.39 17.90
C GLY A 51 -7.88 -5.10 17.13
N GLY A 52 -7.89 -5.15 15.79
CA GLY A 52 -8.09 -3.96 14.95
C GLY A 52 -6.93 -3.68 14.01
N ALA A 53 -7.02 -2.54 13.32
CA ALA A 53 -5.94 -2.01 12.49
C ALA A 53 -5.05 -1.11 13.35
N ASP A 54 -3.74 -1.19 13.11
CA ASP A 54 -2.76 -0.23 13.62
C ASP A 54 -1.92 0.33 12.48
N VAL A 55 -1.40 1.54 12.68
CA VAL A 55 -0.65 2.26 11.66
C VAL A 55 0.60 2.92 12.26
N SER A 56 1.75 2.63 11.68
CA SER A 56 3.04 3.18 12.13
C SER A 56 3.67 4.04 11.02
N PRO A 57 3.92 5.33 11.27
CA PRO A 57 4.75 6.14 10.39
C PRO A 57 6.23 5.76 10.55
N LYS A 58 6.99 5.74 9.46
CA LYS A 58 8.46 5.60 9.47
C LYS A 58 9.05 6.71 8.61
N GLY A 59 10.02 7.44 9.14
CA GLY A 59 10.73 8.51 8.43
C GLY A 59 12.25 8.37 8.51
N ASP A 60 12.93 8.77 7.45
CA ASP A 60 14.39 8.87 7.35
C ASP A 60 14.75 9.67 6.07
N LEU A 61 16.04 9.80 5.74
CA LEU A 61 16.48 10.39 4.48
C LEU A 61 15.98 9.58 3.26
N PRO A 62 15.75 10.23 2.09
CA PRO A 62 15.40 9.53 0.86
C PRO A 62 16.35 8.35 0.57
N GLY A 63 15.77 7.22 0.19
CA GLY A 63 16.51 5.98 -0.08
C GLY A 63 16.61 5.02 1.11
N PHE A 64 16.01 5.35 2.26
CA PHE A 64 15.99 4.44 3.42
C PHE A 64 15.15 3.18 3.20
N ILE A 65 14.17 3.22 2.30
CA ILE A 65 13.42 2.05 1.85
C ILE A 65 14.19 1.42 0.71
N GLN A 66 14.70 0.20 0.92
CA GLN A 66 15.42 -0.53 -0.11
C GLN A 66 14.49 -1.49 -0.86
N VAL A 67 14.51 -1.44 -2.18
CA VAL A 67 13.82 -2.44 -3.01
C VAL A 67 14.78 -3.61 -3.23
N LEU A 68 14.44 -4.78 -2.69
CA LEU A 68 15.30 -5.97 -2.78
C LEU A 68 15.07 -6.75 -4.08
N ASP A 69 13.83 -6.78 -4.56
CA ASP A 69 13.44 -7.42 -5.83
C ASP A 69 12.15 -6.81 -6.41
N ASP A 70 11.46 -7.50 -7.32
CA ASP A 70 10.22 -7.02 -7.95
C ASP A 70 9.03 -6.95 -6.97
N VAL A 71 9.08 -7.62 -5.82
CA VAL A 71 7.95 -7.78 -4.88
C VAL A 71 8.33 -7.58 -3.40
N THR A 72 9.60 -7.33 -3.12
CA THR A 72 10.13 -7.22 -1.75
C THR A 72 10.79 -5.87 -1.51
N VAL A 73 10.47 -5.25 -0.37
CA VAL A 73 11.14 -4.05 0.15
C VAL A 73 11.65 -4.30 1.57
N ALA A 74 12.75 -3.64 1.93
CA ALA A 74 13.29 -3.59 3.28
C ALA A 74 13.14 -2.17 3.84
N ILE A 75 12.61 -2.10 5.06
CA ILE A 75 12.42 -0.85 5.80
C ILE A 75 13.16 -1.01 7.14
N PRO A 76 14.08 -0.10 7.48
CA PRO A 76 14.83 -0.19 8.73
C PRO A 76 13.91 0.07 9.93
N ASP A 77 14.02 -0.78 10.95
CA ASP A 77 13.34 -0.58 12.23
C ASP A 77 14.26 0.16 13.21
N ARG A 78 14.03 1.47 13.36
CA ARG A 78 14.85 2.35 14.22
C ARG A 78 14.12 2.62 15.54
N PRO A 79 14.83 2.66 16.68
CA PRO A 79 14.24 3.12 17.94
C PRO A 79 13.74 4.56 17.82
N GLY A 80 12.50 4.81 18.26
CA GLY A 80 11.88 6.14 18.24
C GLY A 80 11.11 6.51 16.97
N ASN A 81 10.99 5.58 16.02
CA ASN A 81 10.10 5.66 14.86
C ASN A 81 8.78 4.92 15.11
#